data_AF-A0A1F3SUT6-F1
#
_entry.id   AF-A0A1F3SUT6-F1
#
_cell.length_a   1.000
_cell.length_b   1.000
_cell.length_c   1.000
_cell.angle_alpha   90.00
_cell.angle_beta   90.00
_cell.angle_gamma   90.00
#
_symmetry.space_group_name_H-M   'P 1'
#
loop_
_entity.id
_entity.type
_entity.pdbx_description
1 polymer ?
#
loop_
_entity_poly.entity_id
_entity_poly.type
_entity_poly.pdbx_seq_one_letter_code
_entity_poly.pdbx_strand_id
1 'polypeptide(L)'
;MKNWPLFAIISIVAVSASFAKAEGPLRPRTALAFKYNYQPSFIPLATEKVWGLDPDELNPHRSRWVLQRQTDLVGLQSKKLADGRFGVTAIGIAAAAKSYMRPQGEWYRPLSEFPCTEKPVDWFATEDGTKKAVETAAILWRDLMSGRRMNLEVQLDGISATTSEIALLLARHLFQTWLRQLDETWRTTSYAEVRRDEWKLYAELAKATQACPKPKGVARAVPWVKMMEPVPTGGPPKLLVRAPARRWSGLYSVRLNLTIGTQKLNGQFLLDSSAPVSIVSPAWLENQGFLPIWTQIQGGRAERVAGVLWSHSGLARRGIVETVEMSGVSLPLREFLLYDTDFFNPPENVASCCDGVLGMDFLSNYVVEFSPGPPAEIKLWERANYHLPDQGYIWTELAAERREFKGLVSSCGLFSARSELKGVRWNTASTAAVQVHTPYKTTVKKAPVWKLSCDGGVLASELKVGLPKFVTNGSGLDAKSPATDIGMGLLSRGSFVFDLPHGRIWLSPESSGAHIPENRSGLSLKYVLKKGDRVLIVDRIQRGTPAEALSKAGLKVGMELTQVNSRPADELDQWEIEQILSGAHGEQVTFRWDTASGTKIAPLSVSGS
;
A
#
# COMPACT_ATOMS: atom_id res chain seq x y z
N MET A 1 -27.10 32.74 0.95
CA MET A 1 -27.83 31.55 0.45
C MET A 1 -27.61 31.47 -1.05
N LYS A 2 -26.80 30.51 -1.53
CA LYS A 2 -26.59 30.27 -2.96
C LYS A 2 -26.84 28.79 -3.21
N ASN A 3 -27.90 28.49 -3.96
CA ASN A 3 -28.28 27.15 -4.37
C ASN A 3 -27.25 26.59 -5.35
N TRP A 4 -26.72 25.41 -5.03
CA TRP A 4 -25.97 24.55 -5.95
C TRP A 4 -26.91 23.44 -6.44
N PRO A 5 -26.96 23.12 -7.75
CA PRO A 5 -27.70 21.95 -8.20
C PRO A 5 -26.81 20.70 -8.04
N LEU A 6 -27.32 19.70 -7.33
CA LEU A 6 -26.81 18.33 -7.41
C LEU A 6 -27.19 17.76 -8.79
N PHE A 7 -26.21 17.57 -9.66
CA PHE A 7 -26.32 16.62 -10.77
C PHE A 7 -25.49 15.39 -10.45
N ALA A 8 -26.15 14.35 -9.95
CA ALA A 8 -25.62 12.99 -9.95
C ALA A 8 -26.07 12.32 -11.25
N ILE A 9 -25.19 12.27 -12.24
CA ILE A 9 -25.39 11.48 -13.46
C ILE A 9 -24.87 10.08 -13.17
N ILE A 10 -25.78 9.17 -12.81
CA ILE A 10 -25.54 7.74 -12.84
C ILE A 10 -25.78 7.29 -14.28
N SER A 11 -24.72 7.20 -15.08
CA SER A 11 -24.80 6.59 -16.41
C SER A 11 -24.92 5.06 -16.25
N ILE A 12 -26.16 4.56 -16.24
CA ILE A 12 -26.46 3.16 -16.50
C ILE A 12 -26.33 2.96 -18.02
N VAL A 13 -25.21 2.39 -18.47
CA VAL A 13 -25.11 1.88 -19.84
C VAL A 13 -25.97 0.62 -19.90
N ALA A 14 -27.17 0.77 -20.44
CA ALA A 14 -28.04 -0.35 -20.78
C ALA A 14 -27.48 -1.01 -22.03
N VAL A 15 -26.88 -2.20 -21.88
CA VAL A 15 -26.57 -3.06 -23.01
C VAL A 15 -27.90 -3.66 -23.49
N SER A 16 -28.46 -3.11 -24.57
CA SER A 16 -29.63 -3.63 -25.25
C SER A 16 -29.27 -4.89 -26.01
N ALA A 17 -29.29 -6.04 -25.32
CA ALA A 17 -29.34 -7.33 -25.98
C ALA A 17 -30.73 -7.50 -26.62
N SER A 18 -30.76 -7.72 -27.94
CA SER A 18 -31.97 -8.06 -28.68
C SER A 18 -32.49 -9.43 -28.23
N PHE A 19 -33.41 -9.45 -27.26
CA PHE A 19 -34.13 -10.64 -26.86
C PHE A 19 -35.24 -10.93 -27.87
N ALA A 20 -35.11 -12.03 -28.61
CA ALA A 20 -36.23 -12.61 -29.34
C ALA A 20 -37.33 -12.98 -28.32
N LYS A 21 -38.57 -12.52 -28.59
CA LYS A 21 -39.76 -12.84 -27.78
C LYS A 21 -40.06 -14.34 -27.84
N ALA A 22 -39.54 -15.10 -26.89
CA ALA A 22 -40.08 -16.41 -26.56
C ALA A 22 -41.17 -16.22 -25.50
N GLU A 23 -42.42 -16.04 -25.92
CA GLU A 23 -43.60 -15.96 -25.06
C GLU A 23 -43.98 -17.38 -24.56
N GLY A 24 -43.19 -17.90 -23.63
CA GLY A 24 -43.55 -19.06 -22.80
C GLY A 24 -44.08 -18.61 -21.44
N PRO A 25 -45.02 -19.34 -20.80
CA PRO A 25 -45.46 -19.01 -19.45
C PRO A 25 -44.27 -19.00 -18.49
N LEU A 26 -44.03 -17.86 -17.83
CA LEU A 26 -43.00 -17.71 -16.81
C LEU A 26 -43.27 -18.72 -15.71
N ARG A 27 -42.45 -19.77 -15.63
CA ARG A 27 -42.53 -20.72 -14.52
C ARG A 27 -42.31 -19.96 -13.21
N PRO A 28 -43.12 -20.19 -12.16
CA PRO A 28 -42.93 -19.53 -10.88
C PRO A 28 -41.52 -19.83 -10.37
N ARG A 29 -40.71 -18.79 -10.24
CA ARG A 29 -39.34 -18.89 -9.72
C ARG A 29 -39.42 -19.13 -8.22
N THR A 30 -38.74 -20.18 -7.76
CA THR A 30 -38.57 -20.40 -6.32
C THR A 30 -37.49 -19.44 -5.84
N ALA A 31 -37.90 -18.33 -5.24
CA ALA A 31 -36.98 -17.34 -4.71
C ALA A 31 -35.98 -18.01 -3.74
N LEU A 32 -34.69 -17.66 -3.85
CA LEU A 32 -33.67 -18.18 -2.94
C LEU A 32 -34.06 -17.89 -1.48
N ALA A 33 -34.27 -18.90 -0.64
CA ALA A 33 -34.53 -18.64 0.78
C ALA A 33 -33.32 -17.92 1.40
N PHE A 34 -33.55 -16.99 2.34
CA PHE A 34 -32.46 -16.30 3.04
C PHE A 34 -32.58 -16.52 4.54
N LYS A 35 -31.54 -17.11 5.14
CA LYS A 35 -31.42 -17.30 6.58
C LYS A 35 -30.21 -16.54 7.08
N TYR A 36 -30.40 -15.74 8.13
CA TYR A 36 -29.36 -14.95 8.76
C TYR A 36 -29.34 -15.17 10.26
N ASN A 37 -28.15 -15.40 10.82
CA ASN A 37 -27.94 -15.49 12.26
C ASN A 37 -26.83 -14.54 12.70
N TYR A 38 -27.02 -13.84 13.81
CA TYR A 38 -26.01 -12.95 14.39
C TYR A 38 -25.76 -13.32 15.85
N GLN A 39 -24.50 -13.39 16.24
CA GLN A 39 -24.09 -13.70 17.62
C GLN A 39 -22.92 -12.81 18.07
N PRO A 40 -22.98 -12.19 19.26
CA PRO A 40 -21.81 -11.55 19.85
C PRO A 40 -20.82 -12.61 20.37
N SER A 41 -19.52 -12.38 20.18
CA SER A 41 -18.47 -13.22 20.77
C SER A 41 -18.03 -12.66 22.12
N PHE A 42 -17.84 -13.55 23.10
CA PHE A 42 -17.23 -13.23 24.40
C PHE A 42 -15.69 -13.27 24.38
N ILE A 43 -15.10 -13.57 23.23
CA ILE A 43 -13.64 -13.66 23.11
C ILE A 43 -13.15 -12.28 22.70
N PRO A 44 -12.25 -11.65 23.47
CA PRO A 44 -11.76 -10.32 23.14
C PRO A 44 -11.09 -10.29 21.76
N LEU A 45 -11.22 -9.17 21.08
CA LEU A 45 -10.54 -8.89 19.83
C LEU A 45 -9.10 -8.47 20.13
N ALA A 46 -8.15 -9.22 19.59
CA ALA A 46 -6.75 -8.82 19.51
C ALA A 46 -6.41 -8.39 18.08
N THR A 47 -5.31 -7.67 17.86
CA THR A 47 -4.90 -7.22 16.51
C THR A 47 -4.69 -8.41 15.59
N GLU A 48 -4.05 -9.47 16.09
CA GLU A 48 -3.85 -10.72 15.35
C GLU A 48 -5.15 -11.40 14.96
N LYS A 49 -6.16 -11.28 15.83
CA LYS A 49 -7.47 -11.84 15.56
C LYS A 49 -8.21 -11.05 14.49
N VAL A 50 -7.98 -9.73 14.37
CA VAL A 50 -8.55 -8.94 13.28
C VAL A 50 -8.12 -9.52 11.93
N TRP A 51 -6.84 -9.83 11.72
CA TRP A 51 -6.35 -10.41 10.47
C TRP A 51 -7.02 -11.73 10.09
N GLY A 52 -7.20 -12.62 11.07
CA GLY A 52 -7.86 -13.91 10.81
C GLY A 52 -9.35 -13.78 10.49
N LEU A 53 -10.00 -12.70 10.93
CA LEU A 53 -11.44 -12.49 10.76
C LEU A 53 -11.77 -11.52 9.62
N ASP A 54 -10.84 -10.63 9.29
CA ASP A 54 -10.93 -9.58 8.29
C ASP A 54 -9.54 -9.31 7.69
N PRO A 55 -9.07 -10.14 6.75
CA PRO A 55 -7.73 -10.04 6.18
C PRO A 55 -7.52 -8.80 5.29
N ASP A 56 -8.60 -8.11 4.90
CA ASP A 56 -8.50 -6.86 4.12
C ASP A 56 -8.58 -5.61 5.01
N GLU A 57 -8.69 -5.77 6.33
CA GLU A 57 -8.61 -4.64 7.25
C GLU A 57 -7.21 -4.02 7.19
N LEU A 58 -7.12 -2.83 6.61
CA LEU A 58 -5.85 -2.15 6.39
C LEU A 58 -5.20 -1.64 7.68
N ASN A 59 -5.99 -1.40 8.74
CA ASN A 59 -5.52 -0.90 10.04
C ASN A 59 -6.07 -1.75 11.19
N PRO A 60 -5.64 -3.01 11.30
CA PRO A 60 -6.16 -3.95 12.28
C PRO A 60 -5.99 -3.44 13.71
N HIS A 61 -4.90 -2.72 14.00
CA HIS A 61 -4.66 -2.10 15.29
C HIS A 61 -5.79 -1.10 15.58
N ARG A 62 -6.12 -0.20 14.66
CA ARG A 62 -7.18 0.81 14.88
C ARG A 62 -8.61 0.25 14.96
N SER A 63 -8.82 -1.02 14.62
CA SER A 63 -10.14 -1.65 14.67
C SER A 63 -10.56 -2.00 16.10
N ARG A 64 -11.64 -1.35 16.55
CA ARG A 64 -12.26 -1.59 17.86
C ARG A 64 -13.17 -2.82 17.88
N TRP A 65 -13.64 -3.21 16.72
CA TRP A 65 -14.54 -4.35 16.54
C TRP A 65 -14.32 -4.95 15.15
N VAL A 66 -14.70 -6.20 14.99
CA VAL A 66 -14.74 -6.92 13.71
C VAL A 66 -16.04 -7.70 13.62
N LEU A 67 -16.64 -7.73 12.44
CA LEU A 67 -17.77 -8.58 12.11
C LEU A 67 -17.28 -9.71 11.21
N GLN A 68 -17.04 -10.89 11.80
CA GLN A 68 -16.78 -12.10 11.03
C GLN A 68 -18.05 -12.46 10.26
N ARG A 69 -17.93 -12.65 8.95
CA ARG A 69 -19.04 -12.91 8.05
C ARG A 69 -18.79 -14.24 7.34
N GLN A 70 -19.71 -15.18 7.49
CA GLN A 70 -19.70 -16.44 6.77
C GLN A 70 -20.99 -16.56 5.98
N THR A 71 -20.88 -16.87 4.69
CA THR A 71 -22.03 -16.97 3.79
C THR A 71 -21.84 -18.12 2.82
N ASP A 72 -22.86 -18.98 2.73
CA ASP A 72 -22.84 -20.20 1.91
C ASP A 72 -24.11 -20.34 1.08
N LEU A 73 -24.00 -20.97 -0.10
CA LEU A 73 -25.14 -21.41 -0.89
C LEU A 73 -25.67 -22.74 -0.34
N VAL A 74 -26.95 -22.76 0.01
CA VAL A 74 -27.62 -23.96 0.53
C VAL A 74 -28.21 -24.75 -0.62
N GLY A 75 -27.91 -26.05 -0.65
CA GLY A 75 -28.44 -26.99 -1.63
C GLY A 75 -28.10 -26.63 -3.07
N LEU A 76 -26.86 -26.18 -3.31
CA LEU A 76 -26.35 -25.98 -4.67
C LEU A 76 -26.18 -27.33 -5.37
N GLN A 77 -26.91 -27.53 -6.46
CA GLN A 77 -26.91 -28.76 -7.25
C GLN A 77 -26.94 -28.41 -8.74
N SER A 78 -26.42 -29.29 -9.59
CA SER A 78 -26.59 -29.16 -11.04
C SER A 78 -27.95 -29.71 -11.45
N LYS A 79 -28.48 -29.20 -12.57
CA LYS A 79 -29.74 -29.67 -13.14
C LYS A 79 -29.61 -29.75 -14.66
N LYS A 80 -30.01 -30.88 -15.23
CA LYS A 80 -30.06 -31.02 -16.69
C LYS A 80 -31.18 -30.14 -17.27
N LEU A 81 -30.83 -29.33 -18.26
CA LEU A 81 -31.71 -28.42 -18.99
C LEU A 81 -32.36 -29.16 -20.17
N ALA A 82 -33.41 -28.55 -20.73
CA ALA A 82 -34.19 -29.15 -21.82
C ALA A 82 -33.37 -29.34 -23.11
N ASP A 83 -32.34 -28.51 -23.32
CA ASP A 83 -31.41 -28.58 -24.44
C ASP A 83 -30.26 -29.59 -24.23
N GLY A 84 -30.30 -30.38 -23.16
CA GLY A 84 -29.26 -31.35 -22.81
C GLY A 84 -28.05 -30.77 -22.10
N ARG A 85 -27.95 -29.44 -21.94
CA ARG A 85 -26.92 -28.77 -21.14
C ARG A 85 -27.22 -28.88 -19.65
N PHE A 86 -26.35 -28.33 -18.81
CA PHE A 86 -26.48 -28.33 -17.35
C PHE A 86 -26.53 -26.89 -16.82
N GLY A 87 -27.57 -26.58 -16.06
CA GLY A 87 -27.64 -25.38 -15.22
C GLY A 87 -27.40 -25.74 -13.76
N VAL A 88 -27.71 -24.80 -12.88
CA VAL A 88 -27.65 -25.02 -11.43
C VAL A 88 -28.94 -24.57 -10.75
N THR A 89 -29.18 -25.14 -9.57
CA THR A 89 -30.21 -24.67 -8.64
C THR A 89 -29.60 -24.56 -7.25
N ALA A 90 -29.98 -23.53 -6.51
CA ALA A 90 -29.74 -23.43 -5.07
C ALA A 90 -31.09 -23.20 -4.37
N ILE A 91 -31.25 -23.70 -3.16
CA ILE A 91 -32.51 -23.53 -2.40
C ILE A 91 -32.47 -22.30 -1.49
N GLY A 92 -31.28 -21.75 -1.22
CA GLY A 92 -31.15 -20.53 -0.45
C GLY A 92 -29.71 -20.10 -0.17
N ILE A 93 -29.60 -19.05 0.65
CA ILE A 93 -28.38 -18.49 1.18
C ILE A 93 -28.45 -18.59 2.71
N ALA A 94 -27.44 -19.22 3.30
CA ALA A 94 -27.25 -19.23 4.74
C ALA A 94 -26.10 -18.27 5.07
N ALA A 95 -26.38 -17.29 5.92
CA ALA A 95 -25.40 -16.32 6.38
C ALA A 95 -25.34 -16.30 7.90
N ALA A 96 -24.13 -16.23 8.44
CA ALA A 96 -23.86 -16.08 9.85
C ALA A 96 -22.89 -14.90 10.04
N ALA A 97 -23.16 -14.09 11.06
CA ALA A 97 -22.26 -13.04 11.48
C ALA A 97 -21.91 -13.20 12.96
N LYS A 98 -20.64 -12.98 13.28
CA LYS A 98 -20.15 -13.03 14.66
C LYS A 98 -19.31 -11.80 14.95
N SER A 99 -19.68 -11.04 15.98
CA SER A 99 -18.94 -9.83 16.35
C SER A 99 -17.88 -10.09 17.41
N TYR A 100 -16.77 -9.38 17.30
CA TYR A 100 -15.68 -9.37 18.27
C TYR A 100 -15.36 -7.92 18.60
N MET A 101 -15.08 -7.62 19.87
CA MET A 101 -14.78 -6.27 20.35
C MET A 101 -13.48 -6.27 21.14
N ARG A 102 -12.74 -5.15 21.09
CA ARG A 102 -11.56 -4.95 21.94
C ARG A 102 -11.98 -5.05 23.42
N PRO A 103 -11.09 -5.53 24.30
CA PRO A 103 -11.35 -5.46 25.74
C PRO A 103 -11.37 -4.01 26.22
N GLN A 104 -11.87 -3.79 27.43
CA GLN A 104 -11.80 -2.49 28.10
C GLN A 104 -10.36 -1.97 28.15
N GLY A 105 -10.15 -0.67 27.92
CA GLY A 105 -8.83 -0.04 27.92
C GLY A 105 -8.85 1.35 27.27
N GLU A 106 -7.68 1.87 26.89
CA GLU A 106 -7.51 3.20 26.27
C GLU A 106 -8.29 3.39 24.96
N TRP A 107 -8.73 2.29 24.33
CA TRP A 107 -9.64 2.25 23.18
C TRP A 107 -10.97 2.95 23.42
N TYR A 108 -11.44 2.91 24.68
CA TYR A 108 -12.73 3.42 25.11
C TYR A 108 -12.53 4.57 26.07
N ARG A 109 -13.19 5.69 25.77
CA ARG A 109 -13.15 6.90 26.56
C ARG A 109 -14.46 7.07 27.32
N PRO A 110 -14.44 7.68 28.51
CA PRO A 110 -15.67 8.07 29.16
C PRO A 110 -16.41 9.10 28.30
N LEU A 111 -17.74 9.09 28.34
CA LEU A 111 -18.57 10.03 27.57
C LEU A 111 -18.26 11.51 27.90
N SER A 112 -17.74 11.79 29.10
CA SER A 112 -17.27 13.12 29.51
C SER A 112 -16.11 13.68 28.67
N GLU A 113 -15.41 12.82 27.93
CA GLU A 113 -14.34 13.19 27.00
C GLU A 113 -14.80 13.27 25.54
N PHE A 114 -16.11 13.13 25.28
CA PHE A 114 -16.64 13.25 23.93
C PHE A 114 -16.27 14.62 23.35
N PRO A 115 -15.65 14.69 22.15
CA PRO A 115 -15.12 15.95 21.62
C PRO A 115 -16.21 16.92 21.13
N CYS A 116 -17.48 16.50 21.15
CA CYS A 116 -18.62 17.31 20.72
C CYS A 116 -18.47 17.86 19.29
N THR A 117 -17.76 17.13 18.42
CA THR A 117 -17.62 17.45 17.00
C THR A 117 -18.76 16.87 16.19
N GLU A 118 -19.14 17.53 15.11
CA GLU A 118 -20.15 16.99 14.18
C GLU A 118 -19.65 15.74 13.46
N LYS A 119 -18.34 15.72 13.14
CA LYS A 119 -17.71 14.61 12.42
C LYS A 119 -17.11 13.60 13.39
N PRO A 120 -17.20 12.30 13.07
CA PRO A 120 -16.53 11.27 13.86
C PRO A 120 -15.01 11.48 13.89
N VAL A 121 -14.41 11.30 15.07
CA VAL A 121 -12.94 11.31 15.24
C VAL A 121 -12.44 9.93 15.63
N ASP A 122 -11.27 9.55 15.14
CA ASP A 122 -10.84 8.16 15.23
C ASP A 122 -10.29 7.76 16.61
N TRP A 123 -10.00 8.71 17.50
CA TRP A 123 -9.50 8.45 18.86
C TRP A 123 -10.62 8.33 19.92
N PHE A 124 -11.89 8.59 19.58
CA PHE A 124 -12.98 8.50 20.54
C PHE A 124 -13.96 7.37 20.20
N ALA A 125 -14.27 6.55 21.19
CA ALA A 125 -15.42 5.66 21.23
C ALA A 125 -15.75 5.33 22.70
N THR A 126 -16.97 4.87 22.97
CA THR A 126 -17.31 4.19 24.23
C THR A 126 -17.52 2.70 23.96
N GLU A 127 -17.46 1.88 25.00
CA GLU A 127 -17.75 0.45 24.88
C GLU A 127 -19.19 0.22 24.40
N ASP A 128 -20.16 0.89 25.01
CA ASP A 128 -21.58 0.82 24.63
C ASP A 128 -21.84 1.28 23.20
N GLY A 129 -21.20 2.37 22.77
CA GLY A 129 -21.36 2.84 21.38
C GLY A 129 -20.71 1.88 20.39
N THR A 130 -19.58 1.28 20.75
CA THR A 130 -18.93 0.25 19.92
C THR A 130 -19.81 -1.01 19.82
N LYS A 131 -20.44 -1.42 20.91
CA LYS A 131 -21.41 -2.52 20.92
C LYS A 131 -22.59 -2.21 20.00
N LYS A 132 -23.16 -1.00 20.10
CA LYS A 132 -24.25 -0.58 19.22
C LYS A 132 -23.80 -0.53 17.76
N ALA A 133 -22.61 -0.03 17.49
CA ALA A 133 -22.03 0.05 16.15
C ALA A 133 -21.94 -1.34 15.51
N VAL A 134 -21.46 -2.34 16.24
CA VAL A 134 -21.33 -3.70 15.69
C VAL A 134 -22.67 -4.43 15.52
N GLU A 135 -23.67 -4.14 16.36
CA GLU A 135 -25.05 -4.61 16.14
C GLU A 135 -25.66 -4.00 14.87
N THR A 136 -25.51 -2.67 14.70
CA THR A 136 -25.92 -1.98 13.46
C THR A 136 -25.17 -2.54 12.26
N ALA A 137 -23.88 -2.86 12.42
CA ALA A 137 -23.09 -3.49 11.38
C ALA A 137 -23.69 -4.84 10.94
N ALA A 138 -24.06 -5.69 11.89
CA ALA A 138 -24.70 -6.97 11.59
C ALA A 138 -26.04 -6.80 10.86
N ILE A 139 -26.83 -5.79 11.21
CA ILE A 139 -28.12 -5.50 10.57
C ILE A 139 -27.91 -5.05 9.12
N LEU A 140 -27.03 -4.07 8.89
CA LEU A 140 -26.78 -3.55 7.55
C LEU A 140 -26.19 -4.64 6.63
N TRP A 141 -25.38 -5.57 7.16
CA TRP A 141 -24.83 -6.68 6.37
C TRP A 141 -25.92 -7.64 5.91
N ARG A 142 -26.84 -7.99 6.83
CA ARG A 142 -28.04 -8.79 6.52
C ARG A 142 -28.87 -8.12 5.43
N ASP A 143 -29.13 -6.83 5.56
CA ASP A 143 -29.99 -6.08 4.65
C ASP A 143 -29.34 -5.94 3.26
N LEU A 144 -28.02 -5.72 3.22
CA LEU A 144 -27.24 -5.70 1.97
C LEU A 144 -27.31 -7.03 1.22
N MET A 145 -27.12 -8.16 1.91
CA MET A 145 -27.25 -9.50 1.30
C MET A 145 -28.68 -9.75 0.80
N SER A 146 -29.68 -9.45 1.63
CA SER A 146 -31.09 -9.62 1.28
C SER A 146 -31.46 -8.82 0.02
N GLY A 147 -31.04 -7.54 -0.05
CA GLY A 147 -31.31 -6.66 -1.18
C GLY A 147 -30.59 -7.06 -2.48
N ARG A 148 -29.48 -7.80 -2.39
CA ARG A 148 -28.69 -8.24 -3.55
C ARG A 148 -28.91 -9.70 -3.94
N ARG A 149 -29.74 -10.43 -3.19
CA ARG A 149 -30.07 -11.84 -3.42
C ARG A 149 -30.70 -12.09 -4.79
N MET A 150 -31.62 -11.22 -5.22
CA MET A 150 -32.32 -11.37 -6.51
C MET A 150 -31.35 -11.31 -7.70
N ASN A 151 -30.31 -10.48 -7.62
CA ASN A 151 -29.28 -10.42 -8.66
C ASN A 151 -28.51 -11.74 -8.76
N LEU A 152 -28.14 -12.34 -7.63
CA LEU A 152 -27.48 -13.64 -7.60
C LEU A 152 -28.38 -14.73 -8.17
N GLU A 153 -29.67 -14.73 -7.82
CA GLU A 153 -30.66 -15.68 -8.36
C GLU A 153 -30.74 -15.61 -9.89
N VAL A 154 -30.88 -14.41 -10.45
CA VAL A 154 -30.91 -14.21 -11.91
C VAL A 154 -29.61 -14.67 -12.57
N GLN A 155 -28.47 -14.42 -11.94
CA GLN A 155 -27.16 -14.84 -12.44
C GLN A 155 -26.98 -16.36 -12.41
N LEU A 156 -27.40 -17.04 -11.34
CA LEU A 156 -27.35 -18.49 -11.22
C LEU A 156 -28.28 -19.17 -12.23
N ASP A 157 -29.48 -18.64 -12.43
CA ASP A 157 -30.44 -19.10 -13.44
C ASP A 157 -29.89 -19.03 -14.87
N GLY A 158 -28.98 -18.09 -15.13
CA GLY A 158 -28.35 -17.91 -16.44
C GLY A 158 -27.22 -18.91 -16.74
N ILE A 159 -26.81 -19.74 -15.78
CA ILE A 159 -25.72 -20.70 -15.98
C ILE A 159 -26.19 -21.83 -16.89
N SER A 160 -25.41 -22.09 -17.95
CA SER A 160 -25.61 -23.21 -18.86
C SER A 160 -24.26 -23.75 -19.35
N ALA A 161 -23.91 -24.95 -18.94
CA ALA A 161 -22.63 -25.60 -19.22
C ALA A 161 -22.82 -26.96 -19.93
N THR A 162 -21.75 -27.47 -20.53
CA THR A 162 -21.75 -28.77 -21.21
C THR A 162 -21.76 -29.95 -20.24
N THR A 163 -21.28 -29.76 -19.00
CA THR A 163 -21.29 -30.80 -17.95
C THR A 163 -21.79 -30.24 -16.61
N SER A 164 -22.21 -31.15 -15.73
CA SER A 164 -22.63 -30.87 -14.36
C SER A 164 -21.53 -30.18 -13.55
N GLU A 165 -20.29 -30.65 -13.66
CA GLU A 165 -19.14 -30.18 -12.90
C GLU A 165 -18.79 -28.75 -13.29
N ILE A 166 -18.80 -28.44 -14.59
CA ILE A 166 -18.54 -27.09 -15.09
C ILE A 166 -19.65 -26.13 -14.61
N ALA A 167 -20.91 -26.54 -14.65
CA ALA A 167 -22.02 -25.72 -14.14
C ALA A 167 -21.84 -25.36 -12.65
N LEU A 168 -21.47 -26.34 -11.82
CA LEU A 168 -21.21 -26.14 -10.39
C LEU A 168 -19.98 -25.25 -10.13
N LEU A 169 -18.92 -25.43 -10.92
CA LEU A 169 -17.72 -24.59 -10.83
C LEU A 169 -18.05 -23.13 -11.16
N LEU A 170 -18.78 -22.88 -12.25
CA LEU A 170 -19.23 -21.54 -12.64
C LEU A 170 -20.11 -20.91 -11.55
N ALA A 171 -21.03 -21.68 -10.96
CA ALA A 171 -21.90 -21.20 -9.89
C ALA A 171 -21.11 -20.78 -8.64
N ARG A 172 -20.12 -21.57 -8.23
CA ARG A 172 -19.23 -21.22 -7.11
C ARG A 172 -18.42 -19.96 -7.40
N HIS A 173 -17.84 -19.86 -8.61
CA HIS A 173 -17.09 -18.68 -9.01
C HIS A 173 -17.95 -17.41 -9.02
N LEU A 174 -19.16 -17.51 -9.57
CA LEU A 174 -20.14 -16.43 -9.59
C LEU A 174 -20.53 -16.01 -8.17
N PHE A 175 -20.80 -16.97 -7.29
CA PHE A 175 -21.12 -16.72 -5.89
C PHE A 175 -19.99 -16.01 -5.14
N GLN A 176 -18.74 -16.45 -5.32
CA GLN A 176 -17.57 -15.78 -4.73
C GLN A 176 -17.39 -14.35 -5.27
N THR A 177 -17.64 -14.14 -6.56
CA THR A 177 -17.62 -12.81 -7.17
C THR A 177 -18.70 -11.91 -6.57
N TRP A 178 -19.91 -12.44 -6.38
CA TRP A 178 -21.01 -11.73 -5.72
C TRP A 178 -20.65 -11.38 -4.27
N LEU A 179 -20.09 -12.31 -3.49
CA LEU A 179 -19.63 -12.04 -2.12
C LEU A 179 -18.58 -10.95 -2.05
N ARG A 180 -17.60 -10.95 -2.96
CA ARG A 180 -16.57 -9.91 -3.04
C ARG A 180 -17.17 -8.53 -3.30
N GLN A 181 -18.14 -8.43 -4.20
CA GLN A 181 -18.86 -7.17 -4.48
C GLN A 181 -19.66 -6.68 -3.27
N LEU A 182 -20.29 -7.60 -2.52
CA LEU A 182 -20.96 -7.26 -1.28
C LEU A 182 -19.98 -6.76 -0.23
N ASP A 183 -18.84 -7.43 -0.09
CA ASP A 183 -17.79 -7.03 0.85
C ASP A 183 -17.24 -5.63 0.53
N GLU A 184 -16.95 -5.35 -0.74
CA GLU A 184 -16.51 -4.03 -1.18
C GLU A 184 -17.58 -2.97 -0.90
N THR A 185 -18.85 -3.26 -1.21
CA THR A 185 -19.98 -2.36 -0.91
C THR A 185 -20.11 -2.12 0.59
N TRP A 186 -19.96 -3.17 1.39
CA TRP A 186 -20.02 -3.15 2.84
C TRP A 186 -18.96 -2.21 3.43
N ARG A 187 -17.69 -2.39 3.02
CA ARG A 187 -16.55 -1.60 3.51
C ARG A 187 -16.64 -0.14 3.11
N THR A 188 -17.11 0.15 1.89
CA THR A 188 -17.15 1.51 1.36
C THR A 188 -18.36 2.31 1.83
N THR A 189 -19.53 1.67 1.93
CA THR A 189 -20.79 2.36 2.20
C THR A 189 -21.30 2.08 3.61
N SER A 190 -21.52 0.81 3.95
CA SER A 190 -22.17 0.44 5.20
C SER A 190 -21.30 0.74 6.42
N TYR A 191 -19.98 0.58 6.32
CA TYR A 191 -19.07 0.95 7.42
C TYR A 191 -19.14 2.46 7.77
N ALA A 192 -19.22 3.31 6.74
CA ALA A 192 -19.39 4.75 6.94
C ALA A 192 -20.74 5.07 7.60
N GLU A 193 -21.79 4.34 7.25
CA GLU A 193 -23.11 4.44 7.89
C GLU A 193 -23.07 4.03 9.36
N VAL A 194 -22.49 2.87 9.68
CA VAL A 194 -22.26 2.41 11.06
C VAL A 194 -21.55 3.49 11.88
N ARG A 195 -20.51 4.12 11.32
CA ARG A 195 -19.79 5.20 12.02
C ARG A 195 -20.62 6.45 12.24
N ARG A 196 -21.52 6.81 11.31
CA ARG A 196 -22.43 7.94 11.49
C ARG A 196 -23.45 7.65 12.59
N ASP A 197 -24.01 6.45 12.61
CA ASP A 197 -25.00 6.05 13.60
C ASP A 197 -24.40 5.96 15.01
N GLU A 198 -23.20 5.39 15.12
CA GLU A 198 -22.41 5.39 16.35
C GLU A 198 -22.18 6.82 16.85
N TRP A 199 -21.77 7.73 15.97
CA TRP A 199 -21.47 9.11 16.34
C TRP A 199 -22.71 9.90 16.75
N LYS A 200 -23.84 9.65 16.07
CA LYS A 200 -25.15 10.22 16.42
C LYS A 200 -25.55 9.79 17.83
N LEU A 201 -25.39 8.52 18.18
CA LEU A 201 -25.64 8.02 19.53
C LEU A 201 -24.78 8.77 20.56
N TYR A 202 -23.47 8.96 20.30
CA TYR A 202 -22.62 9.72 21.21
C TYR A 202 -23.09 11.16 21.39
N ALA A 203 -23.49 11.84 20.32
CA ALA A 203 -23.99 13.21 20.38
C ALA A 203 -25.29 13.31 21.20
N GLU A 204 -26.21 12.34 21.05
CA GLU A 204 -27.45 12.27 21.80
C GLU A 204 -27.20 12.00 23.29
N LEU A 205 -26.35 11.02 23.61
CA LEU A 205 -25.96 10.71 24.98
C LEU A 205 -25.24 11.90 25.64
N ALA A 206 -24.27 12.51 24.95
CA ALA A 206 -23.53 13.64 25.46
C ALA A 206 -24.42 14.88 25.71
N LYS A 207 -25.47 15.06 24.89
CA LYS A 207 -26.49 16.08 25.12
C LYS A 207 -27.33 15.77 26.36
N ALA A 208 -27.77 14.52 26.51
CA ALA A 208 -28.58 14.08 27.64
C ALA A 208 -27.81 14.17 28.98
N THR A 209 -26.53 13.84 29.00
CA THR A 209 -25.68 13.88 30.20
C THR A 209 -24.97 15.21 30.42
N GLN A 210 -25.26 16.23 29.60
CA GLN A 210 -24.58 17.53 29.61
C GLN A 210 -23.04 17.42 29.51
N ALA A 211 -22.53 16.41 28.80
CA ALA A 211 -21.10 16.22 28.55
C ALA A 211 -20.51 17.25 27.57
N CYS A 212 -21.37 17.95 26.81
CA CYS A 212 -20.98 19.04 25.89
C CYS A 212 -21.33 20.46 26.41
N PRO A 213 -20.81 20.94 27.56
CA PRO A 213 -21.00 22.33 27.95
C PRO A 213 -20.11 23.27 27.12
N LYS A 214 -20.62 24.48 26.84
CA LYS A 214 -19.90 25.57 26.13
C LYS A 214 -18.51 25.86 26.72
N PRO A 215 -17.61 26.46 25.92
CA PRO A 215 -16.47 25.75 25.34
C PRO A 215 -15.49 25.30 26.43
N LYS A 216 -15.66 24.08 26.95
CA LYS A 216 -14.54 23.42 27.66
C LYS A 216 -13.44 23.14 26.66
N GLY A 217 -12.18 23.22 27.11
CA GLY A 217 -11.00 22.97 26.26
C GLY A 217 -11.20 21.72 25.42
N VAL A 218 -10.86 21.81 24.13
CA VAL A 218 -11.00 20.71 23.17
C VAL A 218 -10.40 19.46 23.81
N ALA A 219 -11.22 18.42 24.02
CA ALA A 219 -10.77 17.15 24.57
C ALA A 219 -9.51 16.72 23.80
N ARG A 220 -8.42 16.52 24.53
CA ARG A 220 -7.12 16.27 23.91
C ARG A 220 -7.18 14.90 23.27
N ALA A 221 -6.94 14.84 21.95
CA ALA A 221 -6.83 13.58 21.23
C ALA A 221 -5.84 12.67 21.94
N VAL A 222 -6.26 11.45 22.26
CA VAL A 222 -5.37 10.44 22.80
C VAL A 222 -4.47 9.96 21.66
N PRO A 223 -3.14 10.02 21.83
CA PRO A 223 -2.21 9.52 20.83
C PRO A 223 -2.47 8.04 20.54
N TRP A 224 -2.47 7.66 19.27
CA TRP A 224 -2.71 6.27 18.85
C TRP A 224 -1.75 5.28 19.51
N VAL A 225 -0.49 5.69 19.70
CA VAL A 225 0.54 4.91 20.42
C VAL A 225 0.05 4.40 21.80
N LYS A 226 -0.82 5.15 22.49
CA LYS A 226 -1.40 4.74 23.79
C LYS A 226 -2.58 3.79 23.66
N MET A 227 -3.25 3.81 22.51
CA MET A 227 -4.37 2.92 22.22
C MET A 227 -3.90 1.59 21.66
N MET A 228 -2.73 1.54 21.00
CA MET A 228 -2.20 0.32 20.43
C MET A 228 -1.97 -0.77 21.48
N GLU A 229 -2.15 -2.02 21.06
CA GLU A 229 -1.73 -3.15 21.87
C GLU A 229 -0.23 -3.08 22.19
N PRO A 230 0.18 -3.59 23.35
CA PRO A 230 1.60 -3.69 23.67
C PRO A 230 2.31 -4.55 22.61
N VAL A 231 3.60 -4.29 22.44
CA VAL A 231 4.46 -5.12 21.60
C VAL A 231 4.49 -6.53 22.22
N PRO A 232 4.22 -7.61 21.46
CA PRO A 232 4.29 -8.96 21.98
C PRO A 232 5.66 -9.26 22.62
N THR A 233 5.68 -9.93 23.76
CA THR A 233 6.91 -10.34 24.48
C THR A 233 7.27 -11.81 24.26
N GLY A 234 6.87 -12.38 23.12
CA GLY A 234 6.96 -13.82 22.81
C GLY A 234 8.38 -14.34 22.53
N GLY A 235 8.46 -15.59 22.07
CA GLY A 235 9.71 -16.16 21.53
C GLY A 235 10.19 -15.44 20.27
N PRO A 236 11.44 -15.65 19.83
CA PRO A 236 12.05 -14.88 18.74
C PRO A 236 11.18 -14.88 17.47
N PRO A 237 11.07 -13.75 16.75
CA PRO A 237 10.27 -13.66 15.55
C PRO A 237 10.75 -14.68 14.51
N LYS A 238 9.81 -15.34 13.83
CA LYS A 238 10.14 -16.35 12.81
C LYS A 238 10.41 -15.67 11.47
N LEU A 239 11.66 -15.76 11.01
CA LEU A 239 12.05 -15.34 9.67
C LEU A 239 11.49 -16.35 8.64
N LEU A 240 10.71 -15.86 7.69
CA LEU A 240 10.15 -16.67 6.60
C LEU A 240 11.03 -16.61 5.35
N VAL A 241 11.45 -15.41 4.97
CA VAL A 241 12.20 -15.16 3.73
C VAL A 241 13.36 -14.23 4.00
N ARG A 242 14.51 -14.55 3.40
CA ARG A 242 15.59 -13.60 3.15
C ARG A 242 15.80 -13.50 1.65
N ALA A 243 15.51 -12.35 1.08
CA ALA A 243 15.60 -12.10 -0.35
C ALA A 243 16.70 -11.06 -0.63
N PRO A 244 17.71 -11.40 -1.44
CA PRO A 244 18.61 -10.40 -2.00
C PRO A 244 17.78 -9.35 -2.75
N ALA A 245 18.07 -8.09 -2.50
CA ALA A 245 17.36 -6.98 -3.07
C ALA A 245 18.31 -6.13 -3.91
N ARG A 246 17.79 -5.62 -5.03
CA ARG A 246 18.46 -4.59 -5.81
C ARG A 246 17.94 -3.23 -5.39
N ARG A 247 18.83 -2.25 -5.42
CA ARG A 247 18.44 -0.85 -5.36
C ARG A 247 18.26 -0.35 -6.79
N TRP A 248 17.17 0.35 -7.02
CA TRP A 248 16.96 1.10 -8.25
C TRP A 248 16.68 2.55 -7.90
N SER A 249 17.67 3.42 -8.13
CA SER A 249 17.67 4.79 -7.61
C SER A 249 17.39 4.83 -6.09
N GLY A 250 17.88 3.83 -5.36
CA GLY A 250 17.69 3.71 -3.91
C GLY A 250 16.35 3.08 -3.51
N LEU A 251 15.45 2.79 -4.45
CA LEU A 251 14.22 2.05 -4.17
C LEU A 251 14.52 0.55 -4.11
N TYR A 252 13.86 -0.19 -3.23
CA TYR A 252 14.07 -1.63 -3.13
C TYR A 252 13.28 -2.39 -4.19
N SER A 253 13.92 -3.35 -4.83
CA SER A 253 13.25 -4.36 -5.64
C SER A 253 13.77 -5.76 -5.34
N VAL A 254 12.90 -6.76 -5.51
CA VAL A 254 13.18 -8.17 -5.24
C VAL A 254 12.83 -9.04 -6.44
N ARG A 255 13.49 -10.19 -6.57
CA ARG A 255 13.11 -11.18 -7.59
C ARG A 255 11.97 -12.07 -7.12
N LEU A 256 10.98 -12.26 -7.98
CA LEU A 256 9.89 -13.21 -7.81
C LEU A 256 9.92 -14.26 -8.91
N ASN A 257 9.40 -15.45 -8.59
CA ASN A 257 8.97 -16.39 -9.60
C ASN A 257 7.45 -16.46 -9.61
N LEU A 258 6.84 -16.23 -10.77
CA LEU A 258 5.41 -16.39 -10.99
C LEU A 258 5.16 -17.69 -11.75
N THR A 259 4.22 -18.51 -11.30
CA THR A 259 3.77 -19.69 -12.06
C THR A 259 2.43 -19.40 -12.68
N ILE A 260 2.33 -19.61 -13.99
CA ILE A 260 1.13 -19.36 -14.79
C ILE A 260 0.95 -20.50 -15.78
N GLY A 261 -0.05 -21.35 -15.55
CA GLY A 261 -0.14 -22.63 -16.25
C GLY A 261 1.11 -23.47 -15.98
N THR A 262 1.76 -23.93 -17.04
CA THR A 262 2.98 -24.74 -16.92
C THR A 262 4.28 -23.91 -16.91
N GLN A 263 4.19 -22.60 -17.05
CA GLN A 263 5.36 -21.73 -17.16
C GLN A 263 5.73 -21.10 -15.82
N LYS A 264 7.04 -21.05 -15.55
CA LYS A 264 7.63 -20.33 -14.41
C LYS A 264 8.40 -19.12 -14.93
N LEU A 265 7.91 -17.94 -14.60
CA LEU A 265 8.43 -16.66 -15.07
C LEU A 265 9.23 -16.00 -13.94
N ASN A 266 10.46 -15.56 -14.21
CA ASN A 266 11.28 -14.82 -13.24
C ASN A 266 11.24 -13.32 -13.56
N GLY A 267 10.90 -12.51 -12.56
CA GLY A 267 10.84 -11.05 -12.72
C GLY A 267 11.34 -10.28 -11.51
N GLN A 268 11.73 -9.03 -11.72
CA GLN A 268 12.17 -8.06 -10.73
C GLN A 268 11.00 -7.13 -10.36
N PHE A 269 10.67 -7.02 -9.07
CA PHE A 269 9.51 -6.26 -8.60
C PHE A 269 9.90 -5.18 -7.60
N LEU A 270 9.46 -3.94 -7.86
CA LEU A 270 9.63 -2.81 -6.94
C LEU A 270 8.75 -2.99 -5.69
N LEU A 271 9.23 -2.62 -4.51
CA LEU A 271 8.41 -2.53 -3.29
C LEU A 271 7.85 -1.12 -3.11
N ASP A 272 6.54 -0.95 -3.31
CA ASP A 272 5.87 0.36 -3.32
C ASP A 272 4.71 0.41 -2.32
N SER A 273 4.92 1.07 -1.18
CA SER A 273 3.89 1.30 -0.17
C SER A 273 2.79 2.30 -0.57
N SER A 274 2.91 2.94 -1.73
CA SER A 274 1.89 3.81 -2.31
C SER A 274 1.02 3.11 -3.34
N ALA A 275 1.42 1.93 -3.81
CA ALA A 275 0.61 1.10 -4.70
C ALA A 275 -0.38 0.28 -3.85
N PRO A 276 -1.70 0.44 -4.03
CA PRO A 276 -2.67 -0.30 -3.22
C PRO A 276 -2.76 -1.79 -3.56
N VAL A 277 -2.46 -2.13 -4.82
CA VAL A 277 -2.51 -3.48 -5.37
C VAL A 277 -1.24 -3.70 -6.17
N SER A 278 -0.72 -4.93 -6.15
CA SER A 278 0.45 -5.33 -6.89
C SER A 278 0.17 -5.32 -8.40
N ILE A 279 1.17 -4.91 -9.18
CA ILE A 279 1.05 -4.66 -10.62
C ILE A 279 2.08 -5.53 -11.36
N VAL A 280 1.71 -6.04 -12.54
CA VAL A 280 2.60 -6.74 -13.47
C VAL A 280 2.53 -6.06 -14.83
N SER A 281 3.67 -5.92 -15.48
CA SER A 281 3.79 -5.42 -16.84
C SER A 281 3.27 -6.42 -17.87
N PRO A 282 2.28 -6.06 -18.70
CA PRO A 282 1.86 -6.88 -19.83
C PRO A 282 3.00 -7.15 -20.82
N ALA A 283 3.82 -6.12 -21.12
CA ALA A 283 4.95 -6.24 -22.04
C ALA A 283 6.01 -7.25 -21.54
N TRP A 284 6.26 -7.30 -20.23
CA TRP A 284 7.15 -8.32 -19.67
C TRP A 284 6.59 -9.73 -19.86
N LEU A 285 5.31 -9.95 -19.59
CA LEU A 285 4.66 -11.26 -19.84
C LEU A 285 4.82 -11.67 -21.30
N GLU A 286 4.54 -10.76 -22.24
CA GLU A 286 4.67 -11.01 -23.68
C GLU A 286 6.11 -11.36 -24.07
N ASN A 287 7.10 -10.64 -23.53
CA ASN A 287 8.52 -10.91 -23.75
C ASN A 287 8.97 -12.27 -23.17
N GLN A 288 8.24 -12.82 -22.19
CA GLN A 288 8.45 -14.17 -21.68
C GLN A 288 7.67 -15.24 -22.48
N GLY A 289 7.03 -14.85 -23.59
CA GLY A 289 6.23 -15.75 -24.43
C GLY A 289 4.82 -16.03 -23.87
N PHE A 290 4.33 -15.18 -22.97
CA PHE A 290 3.04 -15.34 -22.32
C PHE A 290 2.07 -14.20 -22.70
N LEU A 291 0.93 -14.54 -23.30
CA LEU A 291 -0.06 -13.53 -23.67
C LEU A 291 -0.88 -13.08 -22.45
N PRO A 292 -0.96 -11.76 -22.14
CA PRO A 292 -1.70 -11.25 -20.97
C PRO A 292 -3.17 -11.68 -20.92
N ILE A 293 -3.79 -11.97 -22.06
CA ILE A 293 -5.18 -12.45 -22.13
C ILE A 293 -5.38 -13.79 -21.42
N TRP A 294 -4.33 -14.60 -21.26
CA TRP A 294 -4.38 -15.89 -20.58
C TRP A 294 -4.37 -15.76 -19.05
N THR A 295 -3.83 -14.67 -18.50
CA THR A 295 -3.91 -14.38 -17.06
C THR A 295 -5.14 -13.55 -16.71
N GLN A 296 -5.69 -12.82 -17.68
CA GLN A 296 -6.80 -11.92 -17.44
C GLN A 296 -8.05 -12.65 -16.93
N ILE A 297 -8.65 -12.15 -15.85
CA ILE A 297 -9.97 -12.59 -15.41
C ILE A 297 -11.00 -12.23 -16.48
N GLN A 298 -11.59 -13.25 -17.09
CA GLN A 298 -12.60 -13.09 -18.14
C GLN A 298 -13.84 -12.37 -17.58
N GLY A 299 -14.28 -11.32 -18.27
CA GLY A 299 -15.39 -10.46 -17.83
C GLY A 299 -15.03 -9.50 -16.68
N GLY A 300 -13.79 -9.51 -16.19
CA GLY A 300 -13.30 -8.51 -15.23
C GLY A 300 -13.37 -7.10 -15.83
N ARG A 301 -13.92 -6.14 -15.07
CA ARG A 301 -13.93 -4.73 -15.49
C ARG A 301 -12.52 -4.17 -15.47
N ALA A 302 -12.21 -3.32 -16.44
CA ALA A 302 -11.00 -2.52 -16.36
C ALA A 302 -11.12 -1.53 -15.19
N GLU A 303 -10.07 -1.44 -14.38
CA GLU A 303 -9.97 -0.56 -13.23
C GLU A 303 -9.10 0.64 -13.60
N ARG A 304 -9.55 1.85 -13.26
CA ARG A 304 -8.71 3.03 -13.44
C ARG A 304 -7.61 3.02 -12.38
N VAL A 305 -6.37 2.97 -12.83
CA VAL A 305 -5.19 3.11 -11.99
C VAL A 305 -4.67 4.53 -12.21
N ALA A 306 -4.75 5.33 -11.16
CA ALA A 306 -3.93 6.53 -11.03
C ALA A 306 -2.79 6.17 -10.11
N GLY A 307 -1.60 6.67 -10.38
CA GLY A 307 -0.56 6.52 -9.37
C GLY A 307 0.36 7.70 -9.32
N VAL A 308 1.13 7.68 -8.26
CA VAL A 308 1.81 8.86 -7.74
C VAL A 308 3.09 9.16 -8.51
N LEU A 309 3.71 8.12 -9.10
CA LEU A 309 4.88 8.25 -9.96
C LEU A 309 4.54 8.61 -11.41
N TRP A 310 3.27 8.52 -11.81
CA TRP A 310 2.87 8.58 -13.22
C TRP A 310 2.13 9.87 -13.50
N SER A 311 2.51 10.55 -14.58
CA SER A 311 1.75 11.69 -15.11
C SER A 311 0.42 11.28 -15.75
N HIS A 312 0.19 9.98 -15.92
CA HIS A 312 -0.97 9.43 -16.61
C HIS A 312 -1.74 8.47 -15.71
N SER A 313 -3.07 8.62 -15.68
CA SER A 313 -3.94 7.54 -15.22
C SER A 313 -4.23 6.63 -16.41
N GLY A 314 -4.24 5.32 -16.22
CA GLY A 314 -4.64 4.38 -17.26
C GLY A 314 -5.64 3.35 -16.76
N LEU A 315 -5.95 2.41 -17.63
CA LEU A 315 -6.82 1.28 -17.32
C LEU A 315 -5.96 0.05 -17.11
N ALA A 316 -6.14 -0.61 -15.97
CA ALA A 316 -5.56 -1.91 -15.70
C ALA A 316 -6.66 -2.98 -15.68
N ARG A 317 -6.27 -4.23 -15.88
CA ARG A 317 -7.17 -5.38 -15.77
C ARG A 317 -6.62 -6.35 -14.73
N ARG A 318 -7.48 -7.08 -14.03
CA ARG A 318 -7.00 -8.10 -13.09
C ARG A 318 -6.50 -9.34 -13.84
N GLY A 319 -5.33 -9.80 -13.45
CA GLY A 319 -4.75 -11.08 -13.83
C GLY A 319 -4.64 -12.02 -12.62
N ILE A 320 -4.71 -13.32 -12.86
CA ILE A 320 -4.49 -14.36 -11.84
C ILE A 320 -3.19 -15.10 -12.16
N VAL A 321 -2.43 -15.43 -11.12
CA VAL A 321 -1.31 -16.38 -11.16
C VAL A 321 -1.60 -17.55 -10.21
N GLU A 322 -0.97 -18.69 -10.47
CA GLU A 322 -1.16 -19.89 -9.65
C GLU A 322 -0.35 -19.82 -8.35
N THR A 323 0.93 -19.46 -8.48
CA THR A 323 1.85 -19.30 -7.35
C THR A 323 2.78 -18.12 -7.55
N VAL A 324 3.08 -17.42 -6.48
CA VAL A 324 4.16 -16.43 -6.39
C VAL A 324 5.18 -16.95 -5.41
N GLU A 325 6.45 -16.96 -5.78
CA GLU A 325 7.54 -17.39 -4.90
C GLU A 325 8.60 -16.29 -4.76
N MET A 326 9.12 -16.12 -3.55
CA MET A 326 10.27 -15.27 -3.24
C MET A 326 11.30 -16.10 -2.48
N SER A 327 12.52 -16.22 -3.02
CA SER A 327 13.57 -17.08 -2.47
C SER A 327 13.10 -18.51 -2.14
N GLY A 328 12.23 -19.08 -2.97
CA GLY A 328 11.70 -20.44 -2.79
C GLY A 328 10.53 -20.57 -1.81
N VAL A 329 10.06 -19.48 -1.19
CA VAL A 329 8.87 -19.49 -0.33
C VAL A 329 7.66 -18.99 -1.09
N SER A 330 6.58 -19.77 -1.05
CA SER A 330 5.30 -19.39 -1.66
C SER A 330 4.62 -18.28 -0.87
N LEU A 331 4.19 -17.24 -1.58
CA LEU A 331 3.50 -16.08 -1.03
C LEU A 331 1.99 -16.22 -1.28
N PRO A 332 1.11 -15.74 -0.38
CA PRO A 332 -0.34 -15.76 -0.55
C PRO A 332 -0.82 -14.62 -1.48
N LEU A 333 -0.08 -14.38 -2.56
CA LEU A 333 -0.42 -13.40 -3.60
C LEU A 333 -0.83 -14.17 -4.86
N ARG A 334 -2.02 -13.86 -5.39
CA ARG A 334 -2.58 -14.58 -6.55
C ARG A 334 -3.16 -13.68 -7.62
N GLU A 335 -3.52 -12.44 -7.27
CA GLU A 335 -4.08 -11.48 -8.20
C GLU A 335 -3.09 -10.33 -8.39
N PHE A 336 -2.98 -9.85 -9.62
CA PHE A 336 -2.22 -8.65 -9.98
C PHE A 336 -3.06 -7.77 -10.88
N LEU A 337 -2.75 -6.47 -10.90
CA LEU A 337 -3.19 -5.59 -11.96
C LEU A 337 -2.22 -5.68 -13.15
N LEU A 338 -2.73 -6.04 -14.31
CA LEU A 338 -2.06 -5.95 -15.59
C LEU A 338 -2.18 -4.51 -16.06
N TYR A 339 -1.09 -3.75 -15.98
CA TYR A 339 -1.08 -2.33 -16.30
C TYR A 339 0.13 -1.99 -17.16
N ASP A 340 -0.14 -1.50 -18.37
CA ASP A 340 0.88 -1.09 -19.31
C ASP A 340 1.35 0.34 -18.99
N THR A 341 2.64 0.49 -18.71
CA THR A 341 3.25 1.76 -18.31
C THR A 341 4.68 1.87 -18.82
N ASP A 342 5.10 3.10 -19.13
CA ASP A 342 6.47 3.36 -19.59
C ASP A 342 7.57 3.02 -18.58
N PHE A 343 7.20 2.82 -17.31
CA PHE A 343 8.13 2.43 -16.24
C PHE A 343 8.62 0.99 -16.37
N PHE A 344 7.80 0.12 -16.97
CA PHE A 344 8.10 -1.30 -17.14
C PHE A 344 8.73 -1.61 -18.50
N ASN A 345 8.96 -0.60 -19.35
CA ASN A 345 9.57 -0.84 -20.65
C ASN A 345 10.98 -1.42 -20.48
N PRO A 346 11.47 -2.28 -21.40
CA PRO A 346 12.85 -2.74 -21.40
C PRO A 346 13.82 -1.54 -21.33
N PRO A 347 15.06 -1.71 -20.84
CA PRO A 347 16.02 -0.61 -20.65
C PRO A 347 16.57 -0.07 -21.98
N GLU A 348 15.70 0.33 -22.90
CA GLU A 348 16.04 1.29 -23.95
C GLU A 348 16.23 2.71 -23.37
N ASN A 349 15.89 2.88 -22.09
CA ASN A 349 16.16 4.06 -21.27
C ASN A 349 16.80 3.59 -19.95
N VAL A 350 17.72 4.37 -19.39
CA VAL A 350 18.33 4.19 -18.04
C VAL A 350 17.28 4.09 -16.90
N ALA A 351 16.00 4.33 -17.21
CA ALA A 351 14.90 4.56 -16.30
C ALA A 351 13.92 3.38 -16.13
N SER A 352 14.17 2.19 -16.68
CA SER A 352 13.34 1.02 -16.34
C SER A 352 13.95 0.21 -15.20
N CYS A 353 13.11 -0.17 -14.23
CA CYS A 353 13.58 -0.87 -13.03
C CYS A 353 13.17 -2.32 -12.94
N CYS A 354 11.96 -2.60 -13.42
CA CYS A 354 11.20 -3.70 -12.87
C CYS A 354 10.18 -4.21 -13.88
N ASP A 355 9.82 -5.47 -13.70
CA ASP A 355 8.77 -6.18 -14.44
C ASP A 355 7.39 -6.01 -13.78
N GLY A 356 7.37 -5.48 -12.55
CA GLY A 356 6.17 -5.18 -11.80
C GLY A 356 6.43 -4.43 -10.50
N VAL A 357 5.36 -4.27 -9.72
CA VAL A 357 5.34 -3.61 -8.41
C VAL A 357 4.63 -4.51 -7.41
N LEU A 358 5.23 -4.70 -6.23
CA LEU A 358 4.60 -5.27 -5.05
C LEU A 358 4.04 -4.14 -4.19
N GLY A 359 2.72 -4.10 -4.09
CA GLY A 359 1.97 -3.06 -3.39
C GLY A 359 1.63 -3.39 -1.94
N MET A 360 0.69 -2.64 -1.40
CA MET A 360 0.13 -2.78 -0.06
C MET A 360 -0.57 -4.12 0.17
N ASP A 361 -1.16 -4.71 -0.86
CA ASP A 361 -1.69 -6.08 -0.84
C ASP A 361 -0.60 -7.13 -0.60
N PHE A 362 0.65 -6.86 -0.96
CA PHE A 362 1.79 -7.69 -0.56
C PHE A 362 2.33 -7.27 0.80
N LEU A 363 2.52 -5.97 1.05
CA LEU A 363 3.18 -5.49 2.26
C LEU A 363 2.36 -5.75 3.54
N SER A 364 1.02 -5.69 3.48
CA SER A 364 0.15 -6.08 4.60
C SER A 364 0.15 -7.59 4.88
N ASN A 365 0.59 -8.36 3.88
CA ASN A 365 1.09 -9.73 3.87
C ASN A 365 1.92 -10.21 5.07
N TYR A 366 2.76 -9.32 5.59
CA TYR A 366 3.96 -9.69 6.31
C TYR A 366 4.44 -8.56 7.20
N VAL A 367 5.39 -8.88 8.08
CA VAL A 367 6.28 -7.85 8.60
C VAL A 367 7.52 -7.81 7.71
N VAL A 368 7.80 -6.64 7.12
CA VAL A 368 8.80 -6.48 6.06
C VAL A 368 9.95 -5.61 6.56
N GLU A 369 11.13 -6.20 6.67
CA GLU A 369 12.35 -5.48 7.03
C GLU A 369 13.18 -5.17 5.77
N PHE A 370 13.60 -3.92 5.68
CA PHE A 370 14.45 -3.38 4.63
C PHE A 370 15.85 -3.16 5.21
N SER A 371 16.83 -3.93 4.74
CA SER A 371 18.23 -3.83 5.18
C SER A 371 19.08 -3.16 4.09
N PRO A 372 19.74 -2.01 4.37
CA PRO A 372 20.45 -1.24 3.34
C PRO A 372 21.89 -1.68 3.09
N GLY A 373 22.45 -2.57 3.93
CA GLY A 373 23.84 -3.02 3.82
C GLY A 373 24.16 -3.71 2.49
N PRO A 374 25.43 -3.90 2.11
CA PRO A 374 25.82 -4.70 0.95
C PRO A 374 25.95 -6.20 1.32
N PRO A 375 25.24 -7.14 0.66
CA PRO A 375 24.17 -6.90 -0.30
C PRO A 375 22.90 -6.39 0.39
N ALA A 376 22.11 -5.57 -0.33
CA ALA A 376 20.83 -5.12 0.18
C ALA A 376 19.88 -6.32 0.29
N GLU A 377 19.05 -6.34 1.33
CA GLU A 377 18.16 -7.48 1.60
C GLU A 377 16.77 -7.01 2.01
N ILE A 378 15.78 -7.81 1.64
CA ILE A 378 14.43 -7.77 2.18
C ILE A 378 14.20 -9.04 2.99
N LYS A 379 13.71 -8.87 4.22
CA LYS A 379 13.33 -9.98 5.08
C LYS A 379 11.83 -9.97 5.32
N LEU A 380 11.20 -11.11 5.13
CA LEU A 380 9.79 -11.30 5.48
C LEU A 380 9.72 -12.11 6.76
N TRP A 381 9.02 -11.56 7.74
CA TRP A 381 8.80 -12.20 9.02
C TRP A 381 7.35 -12.63 9.14
N GLU A 382 7.12 -13.70 9.90
CA GLU A 382 5.78 -14.11 10.29
C GLU A 382 5.14 -13.01 11.13
N ARG A 383 3.87 -12.70 10.86
CA ARG A 383 3.15 -11.63 11.59
C ARG A 383 2.97 -12.01 13.06
N ALA A 384 2.54 -13.26 13.28
CA ALA A 384 2.17 -13.78 14.58
C ALA A 384 3.31 -13.59 15.59
N ASN A 385 3.03 -12.83 16.65
CA ASN A 385 3.98 -12.56 17.75
C ASN A 385 5.26 -11.81 17.32
N TYR A 386 5.24 -11.13 16.17
CA TYR A 386 6.38 -10.35 15.75
C TYR A 386 6.70 -9.24 16.76
N HIS A 387 7.97 -9.14 17.08
CA HIS A 387 8.55 -8.04 17.82
C HIS A 387 10.02 -7.92 17.42
N LEU A 388 10.57 -6.71 17.48
CA LEU A 388 12.01 -6.53 17.38
C LEU A 388 12.64 -6.73 18.77
N PRO A 389 13.73 -7.50 18.87
CA PRO A 389 14.52 -7.52 20.10
C PRO A 389 15.03 -6.12 20.41
N ASP A 390 15.24 -5.82 21.69
CA ASP A 390 15.62 -4.49 22.20
C ASP A 390 17.01 -4.06 21.65
N GLN A 391 17.00 -3.47 20.47
CA GLN A 391 18.18 -3.06 19.69
C GLN A 391 18.22 -1.53 19.52
N GLY A 392 17.47 -0.79 20.35
CA GLY A 392 17.37 0.67 20.24
C GLY A 392 16.53 1.16 19.05
N TYR A 393 15.73 0.28 18.42
CA TYR A 393 14.78 0.72 17.40
C TYR A 393 13.74 1.65 18.01
N ILE A 394 13.47 2.76 17.32
CA ILE A 394 12.36 3.65 17.64
C ILE A 394 11.22 3.27 16.71
N TRP A 395 10.02 3.07 17.25
CA TRP A 395 8.84 2.86 16.44
C TRP A 395 7.88 4.04 16.51
N THR A 396 7.15 4.24 15.43
CA THR A 396 5.99 5.14 15.41
C THR A 396 4.79 4.41 14.82
N GLU A 397 3.61 4.86 15.21
CA GLU A 397 2.37 4.35 14.66
C GLU A 397 2.27 4.66 13.17
N LEU A 398 1.69 3.70 12.45
CA LEU A 398 1.48 3.73 11.02
C LEU A 398 0.09 3.18 10.72
N ALA A 399 -0.60 3.80 9.77
CA ALA A 399 -1.91 3.36 9.32
C ALA A 399 -2.08 3.62 7.83
N ALA A 400 -2.69 2.71 7.10
CA ALA A 400 -3.19 2.98 5.77
C ALA A 400 -4.34 4.00 5.81
N GLU A 401 -4.28 5.02 4.98
CA GLU A 401 -5.41 5.92 4.80
C GLU A 401 -6.54 5.20 4.05
N ARG A 402 -7.76 5.22 4.63
CA ARG A 402 -8.94 4.49 4.09
C ARG A 402 -9.62 5.21 2.93
N ARG A 403 -9.30 6.48 2.68
CA ARG A 403 -9.96 7.32 1.67
C ARG A 403 -9.27 7.19 0.31
N GLU A 404 -9.61 8.09 -0.62
CA GLU A 404 -9.07 8.16 -1.98
C GLU A 404 -7.54 8.05 -2.06
N PHE A 405 -6.84 8.49 -1.00
CA PHE A 405 -5.41 8.32 -0.84
C PHE A 405 -5.10 7.00 -0.13
N LYS A 406 -4.74 5.97 -0.88
CA LYS A 406 -4.35 4.65 -0.35
C LYS A 406 -2.85 4.63 -0.04
N GLY A 407 -2.43 5.27 1.05
CA GLY A 407 -1.02 5.31 1.46
C GLY A 407 -0.81 5.09 2.96
N LEU A 408 0.41 4.72 3.35
CA LEU A 408 0.80 4.54 4.74
C LEU A 408 1.06 5.90 5.40
N VAL A 409 0.24 6.30 6.37
CA VAL A 409 0.31 7.58 7.07
C VAL A 409 0.57 7.40 8.57
N SER A 410 1.09 8.43 9.22
CA SER A 410 1.32 8.47 10.67
C SER A 410 0.91 9.82 11.26
N SER A 411 0.81 9.89 12.59
CA SER A 411 0.59 11.13 13.34
C SER A 411 1.78 12.09 13.32
N CYS A 412 2.92 11.68 12.75
CA CYS A 412 4.11 12.50 12.64
C CYS A 412 3.86 13.81 11.88
N GLY A 413 4.72 14.79 12.12
CA GLY A 413 4.69 16.07 11.44
C GLY A 413 6.08 16.63 11.19
N LEU A 414 6.15 17.56 10.24
CA LEU A 414 7.32 18.40 10.04
C LEU A 414 7.18 19.69 10.86
N PHE A 415 8.22 20.01 11.60
CA PHE A 415 8.27 21.20 12.44
C PHE A 415 9.44 22.08 12.02
N SER A 416 9.21 23.38 11.98
CA SER A 416 10.25 24.40 11.86
C SER A 416 10.13 25.38 13.03
N ALA A 417 11.00 26.39 13.09
CA ALA A 417 10.89 27.43 14.11
C ALA A 417 9.58 28.24 14.06
N ARG A 418 8.87 28.25 12.92
CA ARG A 418 7.70 29.12 12.69
C ARG A 418 6.46 28.39 12.21
N SER A 419 6.53 27.09 11.94
CA SER A 419 5.45 26.37 11.27
C SER A 419 5.48 24.89 11.58
N GLU A 420 4.30 24.28 11.54
CA GLU A 420 4.06 22.85 11.68
C GLU A 420 3.24 22.37 10.48
N LEU A 421 3.66 21.26 9.88
CA LEU A 421 2.94 20.54 8.84
C LEU A 421 2.56 19.16 9.39
N LYS A 422 1.26 18.92 9.55
CA LYS A 422 0.73 17.71 10.19
C LYS A 422 0.50 16.59 9.18
N GLY A 423 0.83 15.37 9.60
CA GLY A 423 0.60 14.17 8.82
C GLY A 423 1.74 13.88 7.86
N VAL A 424 2.23 12.66 7.93
CA VAL A 424 3.34 12.15 7.12
C VAL A 424 2.90 10.86 6.45
N ARG A 425 3.10 10.77 5.14
CA ARG A 425 3.02 9.53 4.35
C ARG A 425 4.40 8.89 4.25
N TRP A 426 4.48 7.58 4.42
CA TRP A 426 5.69 6.78 4.29
C TRP A 426 5.65 6.05 2.95
N ASN A 427 6.58 6.41 2.07
CA ASN A 427 6.53 6.04 0.65
C ASN A 427 7.84 5.39 0.19
N THR A 428 7.87 4.06 0.12
CA THR A 428 9.07 3.32 -0.32
C THR A 428 9.37 3.45 -1.81
N ALA A 429 8.46 4.04 -2.59
CA ALA A 429 8.68 4.33 -4.00
C ALA A 429 9.10 5.79 -4.27
N SER A 430 9.26 6.61 -3.22
CA SER A 430 9.83 7.95 -3.35
C SER A 430 11.33 7.92 -3.08
N THR A 431 12.14 8.46 -3.99
CA THR A 431 13.59 8.61 -3.79
C THR A 431 13.94 9.81 -2.91
N ALA A 432 13.00 10.76 -2.74
CA ALA A 432 13.21 11.94 -1.92
C ALA A 432 13.29 11.56 -0.43
N ALA A 433 14.09 12.29 0.35
CA ALA A 433 14.08 12.14 1.80
C ALA A 433 12.78 12.68 2.39
N VAL A 434 12.43 13.91 2.01
CA VAL A 434 11.22 14.62 2.43
C VAL A 434 10.67 15.39 1.25
N GLN A 435 9.39 15.22 0.96
CA GLN A 435 8.69 15.95 -0.08
C GLN A 435 7.40 16.55 0.46
N VAL A 436 7.25 17.87 0.39
CA VAL A 436 6.05 18.55 0.88
C VAL A 436 5.07 18.81 -0.26
N HIS A 437 3.79 18.58 0.04
CA HIS A 437 2.69 18.71 -0.91
C HIS A 437 2.49 20.17 -1.32
N THR A 438 1.98 20.37 -2.54
CA THR A 438 1.86 21.67 -3.19
C THR A 438 1.11 22.73 -2.37
N PRO A 439 0.01 22.41 -1.64
CA PRO A 439 -0.68 23.38 -0.80
C PRO A 439 0.19 24.06 0.26
N TYR A 440 1.31 23.43 0.64
CA TYR A 440 2.21 23.90 1.69
C TYR A 440 3.52 24.54 1.15
N LYS A 441 3.64 24.68 -0.18
CA LYS A 441 4.83 25.24 -0.84
C LYS A 441 5.26 26.61 -0.29
N THR A 442 4.30 27.49 -0.02
CA THR A 442 4.58 28.83 0.54
C THR A 442 5.05 28.79 1.98
N THR A 443 4.55 27.84 2.77
CA THR A 443 4.99 27.60 4.16
C THR A 443 6.43 27.10 4.18
N VAL A 444 6.76 26.10 3.34
CA VAL A 444 8.11 25.51 3.28
C VAL A 444 9.17 26.50 2.83
N LYS A 445 8.88 27.36 1.85
CA LYS A 445 9.84 28.37 1.38
C LYS A 445 10.29 29.37 2.46
N LYS A 446 9.53 29.52 3.55
CA LYS A 446 9.85 30.44 4.65
C LYS A 446 10.75 29.82 5.72
N ALA A 447 11.00 28.51 5.67
CA ALA A 447 11.79 27.79 6.65
C ALA A 447 12.83 26.89 5.94
N PRO A 448 14.13 27.18 6.07
CA PRO A 448 15.17 26.41 5.37
C PRO A 448 15.44 25.05 6.02
N VAL A 449 15.06 24.87 7.29
CA VAL A 449 15.39 23.70 8.10
C VAL A 449 14.14 23.18 8.79
N TRP A 450 13.93 21.87 8.67
CA TRP A 450 12.79 21.17 9.26
C TRP A 450 13.26 20.01 10.14
N LYS A 451 12.44 19.63 11.11
CA LYS A 451 12.59 18.39 11.88
C LYS A 451 11.35 17.53 11.71
N LEU A 452 11.54 16.23 11.59
CA LEU A 452 10.46 15.23 11.61
C LEU A 452 10.27 14.79 13.06
N SER A 453 9.07 14.98 13.59
CA SER A 453 8.74 14.56 14.97
C SER A 453 7.45 13.75 14.97
N CYS A 454 7.41 12.75 15.84
CA CYS A 454 6.24 11.91 16.11
C CYS A 454 5.94 11.92 17.62
N ASP A 455 4.93 11.18 18.05
CA ASP A 455 4.54 11.08 19.47
C ASP A 455 5.68 10.54 20.37
N GLY A 456 6.65 9.80 19.79
CA GLY A 456 7.83 9.25 20.48
C GLY A 456 9.07 10.14 20.48
N GLY A 457 9.04 11.32 19.85
CA GLY A 457 10.19 12.25 19.80
C GLY A 457 10.58 12.68 18.39
N VAL A 458 11.80 13.22 18.26
CA VAL A 458 12.36 13.69 16.99
C VAL A 458 13.02 12.52 16.27
N LEU A 459 12.55 12.21 15.06
CA LEU A 459 13.07 11.13 14.22
C LEU A 459 14.14 11.58 13.22
N ALA A 460 14.18 12.87 12.91
CA ALA A 460 15.24 13.44 12.09
C ALA A 460 15.24 14.96 12.25
N SER A 461 16.42 15.55 12.23
CA SER A 461 16.63 16.99 12.27
C SER A 461 17.32 17.44 10.98
N GLU A 462 17.35 18.76 10.78
CA GLU A 462 18.08 19.37 9.66
C GLU A 462 17.60 18.96 8.26
N LEU A 463 16.32 18.61 8.16
CA LEU A 463 15.72 18.12 6.93
C LEU A 463 15.58 19.25 5.92
N LYS A 464 16.21 19.06 4.75
CA LYS A 464 15.89 19.83 3.55
C LYS A 464 14.66 19.25 2.90
N VAL A 465 13.66 20.10 2.68
CA VAL A 465 12.38 19.68 2.11
C VAL A 465 12.39 19.91 0.61
N GLY A 466 12.13 18.85 -0.14
CA GLY A 466 11.85 18.92 -1.57
C GLY A 466 10.42 19.38 -1.85
N LEU A 467 10.23 20.02 -3.00
CA LEU A 467 8.91 20.24 -3.58
C LEU A 467 8.73 19.29 -4.76
N PRO A 468 7.52 18.77 -5.03
CA PRO A 468 7.25 18.02 -6.25
C PRO A 468 7.68 18.81 -7.48
N LYS A 469 8.46 18.16 -8.34
CA LYS A 469 8.83 18.70 -9.66
C LYS A 469 7.61 18.73 -10.60
N PHE A 470 6.71 17.76 -10.44
CA PHE A 470 5.47 17.64 -11.21
C PHE A 470 4.28 17.66 -10.26
N VAL A 471 3.34 18.57 -10.50
CA VAL A 471 2.03 18.57 -9.84
C VAL A 471 1.07 17.94 -10.83
N THR A 472 0.75 16.67 -10.64
CA THR A 472 -0.34 16.05 -11.40
C THR A 472 -1.64 16.31 -10.64
N ASN A 473 -2.63 16.87 -11.34
CA ASN A 473 -3.97 17.04 -10.78
C ASN A 473 -4.51 15.65 -10.40
N GLY A 474 -4.89 15.47 -9.13
CA GLY A 474 -5.34 14.20 -8.56
C GLY A 474 -4.23 13.32 -7.99
N SER A 475 -2.98 13.79 -7.91
CA SER A 475 -1.97 13.10 -7.09
C SER A 475 -2.22 13.36 -5.61
N GLY A 476 -1.88 12.40 -4.75
CA GLY A 476 -1.83 12.63 -3.30
C GLY A 476 -1.04 13.86 -2.86
N LEU A 477 -0.14 14.37 -3.72
CA LEU A 477 0.70 15.54 -3.48
C LEU A 477 -0.02 16.89 -3.67
N ASP A 478 -1.26 16.90 -4.19
CA ASP A 478 -2.14 18.08 -4.21
C ASP A 478 -3.08 18.15 -2.99
N ALA A 479 -3.16 17.06 -2.22
CA ALA A 479 -3.97 16.98 -1.04
C ALA A 479 -3.41 17.83 0.10
N LYS A 480 -4.33 18.36 0.92
CA LYS A 480 -3.97 19.04 2.18
C LYS A 480 -3.58 18.04 3.28
N SER A 481 -3.90 16.76 3.14
CA SER A 481 -3.55 15.76 4.13
C SER A 481 -3.29 14.42 3.42
N PRO A 482 -2.22 13.70 3.76
CA PRO A 482 -1.11 14.14 4.62
C PRO A 482 -0.37 15.34 4.02
N ALA A 483 0.45 16.06 4.81
CA ALA A 483 1.14 17.25 4.32
C ALA A 483 2.46 16.94 3.62
N THR A 484 3.03 15.77 3.88
CA THR A 484 4.41 15.41 3.53
C THR A 484 4.53 13.93 3.21
N ASP A 485 5.41 13.62 2.26
CA ASP A 485 5.95 12.30 2.00
C ASP A 485 7.36 12.15 2.58
N ILE A 486 7.61 11.04 3.25
CA ILE A 486 8.93 10.57 3.66
C ILE A 486 9.27 9.36 2.81
N GLY A 487 10.36 9.47 2.05
CA GLY A 487 10.79 8.43 1.12
C GLY A 487 12.11 7.78 1.48
N MET A 488 12.65 7.05 0.52
CA MET A 488 13.89 6.28 0.65
C MET A 488 15.09 7.15 0.95
N GLY A 489 15.13 8.42 0.56
CA GLY A 489 16.24 9.31 0.94
C GLY A 489 16.42 9.47 2.47
N LEU A 490 15.36 9.24 3.26
CA LEU A 490 15.43 9.20 4.72
C LEU A 490 15.45 7.76 5.25
N LEU A 491 14.57 6.91 4.72
CA LEU A 491 14.36 5.54 5.21
C LEU A 491 15.57 4.63 4.98
N SER A 492 16.34 4.85 3.92
CA SER A 492 17.46 3.98 3.54
C SER A 492 18.76 4.20 4.33
N ARG A 493 18.79 5.15 5.28
CA ARG A 493 19.98 5.47 6.08
C ARG A 493 20.40 4.34 7.03
N GLY A 494 19.45 3.51 7.42
CA GLY A 494 19.64 2.32 8.22
C GLY A 494 18.57 1.30 7.89
N SER A 495 18.50 0.23 8.68
CA SER A 495 17.40 -0.72 8.56
C SER A 495 16.10 -0.09 9.03
N PHE A 496 14.99 -0.47 8.41
CA PHE A 496 13.65 -0.15 8.90
C PHE A 496 12.70 -1.32 8.66
N VAL A 497 11.64 -1.39 9.46
CA VAL A 497 10.65 -2.47 9.38
C VAL A 497 9.26 -1.90 9.23
N PHE A 498 8.55 -2.31 8.19
CA PHE A 498 7.12 -2.16 8.07
C PHE A 498 6.42 -3.31 8.77
N ASP A 499 6.01 -3.05 10.01
CA ASP A 499 5.15 -3.91 10.80
C ASP A 499 3.69 -3.45 10.64
N LEU A 500 3.22 -3.48 9.39
CA LEU A 500 1.85 -3.12 9.02
C LEU A 500 0.80 -3.98 9.72
N PRO A 501 1.04 -5.30 9.94
CA PRO A 501 0.16 -6.15 10.74
C PRO A 501 -0.19 -5.57 12.10
N HIS A 502 0.72 -4.81 12.70
CA HIS A 502 0.48 -4.17 13.98
C HIS A 502 0.42 -2.64 13.90
N GLY A 503 0.44 -2.06 12.70
CA GLY A 503 0.38 -0.61 12.52
C GLY A 503 1.62 0.14 13.00
N ARG A 504 2.81 -0.41 12.78
CA ARG A 504 4.08 0.19 13.21
C ARG A 504 5.06 0.32 12.04
N ILE A 505 5.87 1.37 12.10
CA ILE A 505 7.17 1.40 11.43
C ILE A 505 8.25 1.45 12.49
N TRP A 506 9.24 0.56 12.37
CA TRP A 506 10.42 0.54 13.22
C TRP A 506 11.59 1.13 12.47
N LEU A 507 12.30 2.06 13.09
CA LEU A 507 13.48 2.72 12.54
C LEU A 507 14.67 2.38 13.43
N SER A 508 15.73 1.86 12.81
CA SER A 508 17.02 1.68 13.50
C SER A 508 17.59 3.03 13.96
N PRO A 509 18.49 3.05 14.96
CA PRO A 509 19.18 4.26 15.38
C PRO A 509 19.81 5.04 14.23
N GLU A 510 20.40 4.34 13.25
CA GLU A 510 20.98 4.92 12.04
C GLU A 510 19.90 5.60 11.19
N SER A 511 18.74 4.96 11.04
CA SER A 511 17.59 5.53 10.33
C SER A 511 16.96 6.73 11.02
N SER A 512 17.05 6.87 12.35
CA SER A 512 16.41 7.97 13.12
C SER A 512 17.36 9.06 13.64
N GLY A 513 18.67 8.87 13.51
CA GLY A 513 19.67 9.79 14.09
C GLY A 513 20.72 10.31 13.11
N ALA A 514 20.99 9.60 12.02
CA ALA A 514 22.03 10.00 11.08
C ALA A 514 21.70 11.35 10.41
N HIS A 515 22.71 12.10 9.98
CA HIS A 515 22.52 13.20 9.04
C HIS A 515 22.10 12.62 7.67
N ILE A 516 21.37 13.36 6.85
CA ILE A 516 21.12 12.94 5.46
C ILE A 516 22.44 13.15 4.71
N PRO A 517 23.08 12.10 4.18
CA PRO A 517 24.33 12.26 3.45
C PRO A 517 24.09 13.13 2.21
N GLU A 518 24.88 14.19 2.07
CA GLU A 518 24.83 15.06 0.89
C GLU A 518 26.14 14.92 0.11
N ASN A 519 26.04 14.80 -1.20
CA ASN A 519 27.21 14.82 -2.07
C ASN A 519 27.88 16.20 -1.99
N ARG A 520 28.96 16.29 -1.20
CA ARG A 520 29.80 17.49 -1.03
C ARG A 520 31.08 17.43 -1.87
N SER A 521 31.27 16.36 -2.64
CA SER A 521 32.47 16.15 -3.44
C SER A 521 32.62 17.16 -4.58
N GLY A 522 31.51 17.74 -5.04
CA GLY A 522 31.44 18.59 -6.24
C GLY A 522 31.52 17.82 -7.57
N LEU A 523 31.53 16.48 -7.52
CA LEU A 523 31.37 15.61 -8.68
C LEU A 523 29.88 15.26 -8.84
N SER A 524 29.32 15.47 -10.04
CA SER A 524 28.00 14.98 -10.40
C SER A 524 28.15 13.95 -11.52
N LEU A 525 27.54 12.78 -11.33
CA LEU A 525 27.59 11.67 -12.27
C LEU A 525 26.17 11.38 -12.76
N LYS A 526 26.04 10.85 -13.98
CA LYS A 526 24.76 10.37 -14.48
C LYS A 526 24.94 9.14 -15.35
N TYR A 527 23.95 8.28 -15.37
CA TYR A 527 23.89 7.19 -16.32
C TYR A 527 23.30 7.67 -17.66
N VAL A 528 23.88 7.20 -18.77
CA VAL A 528 23.36 7.38 -20.13
C VAL A 528 23.40 6.04 -20.86
N LEU A 529 22.67 5.93 -21.97
CA LEU A 529 22.80 4.79 -22.86
C LEU A 529 23.74 5.10 -24.01
N LYS A 530 24.75 4.24 -24.19
CA LYS A 530 25.62 4.22 -25.36
C LYS A 530 25.51 2.86 -26.01
N LYS A 531 25.04 2.82 -27.26
CA LYS A 531 24.93 1.56 -28.05
C LYS A 531 24.12 0.46 -27.35
N GLY A 532 23.12 0.85 -26.54
CA GLY A 532 22.31 -0.09 -25.75
C GLY A 532 22.86 -0.38 -24.35
N ASP A 533 24.11 -0.02 -24.07
CA ASP A 533 24.72 -0.25 -22.76
C ASP A 533 24.53 0.94 -21.83
N ARG A 534 24.21 0.66 -20.56
CA ARG A 534 24.10 1.65 -19.48
C ARG A 534 25.49 1.99 -18.97
N VAL A 535 25.94 3.23 -19.21
CA VAL A 535 27.27 3.69 -18.83
C VAL A 535 27.21 4.88 -17.87
N LEU A 536 28.10 4.92 -16.88
CA LEU A 536 28.20 6.01 -15.92
C LEU A 536 29.13 7.09 -16.48
N ILE A 537 28.63 8.31 -16.68
CA ILE A 537 29.42 9.41 -17.20
C ILE A 537 29.54 10.56 -16.20
N VAL A 538 30.61 11.33 -16.37
CA VAL A 538 30.80 12.58 -15.63
C VAL A 538 29.88 13.65 -16.18
N ASP A 539 28.89 14.06 -15.39
CA ASP A 539 27.96 15.14 -15.76
C ASP A 539 28.57 16.51 -15.48
N ARG A 540 29.18 16.67 -14.30
CA ARG A 540 29.75 17.96 -13.86
C ARG A 540 30.90 17.77 -12.89
N ILE A 541 31.90 18.64 -13.00
CA ILE A 541 32.97 18.81 -12.01
C ILE A 541 32.95 20.27 -11.57
N GLN A 542 32.68 20.53 -10.29
CA GLN A 542 32.66 21.88 -9.73
C GLN A 542 34.08 22.34 -9.36
N ARG A 543 34.46 23.56 -9.79
CA ARG A 543 35.76 24.15 -9.40
C ARG A 543 35.79 24.49 -7.90
N GLY A 544 36.97 24.41 -7.28
CA GLY A 544 37.14 24.69 -5.85
C GLY A 544 36.55 23.64 -4.92
N THR A 545 36.24 22.45 -5.44
CA THR A 545 35.72 21.31 -4.66
C THR A 545 36.70 20.14 -4.73
N PRO A 546 36.56 19.10 -3.89
CA PRO A 546 37.43 17.92 -3.96
C PRO A 546 37.51 17.28 -5.36
N ALA A 547 36.42 17.32 -6.13
CA ALA A 547 36.37 16.79 -7.50
C ALA A 547 37.36 17.45 -8.48
N GLU A 548 37.89 18.63 -8.17
CA GLU A 548 38.91 19.29 -8.98
C GLU A 548 40.20 18.45 -9.08
N ALA A 549 40.51 17.64 -8.05
CA ALA A 549 41.65 16.72 -8.08
C ALA A 549 41.53 15.68 -9.21
N LEU A 550 40.31 15.18 -9.48
CA LEU A 550 40.06 14.26 -10.59
C LEU A 550 40.24 14.97 -11.95
N SER A 551 39.81 16.22 -12.03
CA SER A 551 40.03 17.03 -13.24
C SER A 551 41.51 17.27 -13.52
N LYS A 552 42.30 17.55 -12.48
CA LYS A 552 43.77 17.63 -12.56
C LYS A 552 44.40 16.30 -12.97
N ALA A 553 43.83 15.17 -12.55
CA ALA A 553 44.23 13.84 -13.00
C ALA A 553 43.81 13.51 -14.45
N GLY A 554 43.06 14.41 -15.11
CA GLY A 554 42.67 14.31 -16.52
C GLY A 554 41.25 13.81 -16.75
N LEU A 555 40.42 13.66 -15.72
CA LEU A 555 39.00 13.38 -15.86
C LEU A 555 38.26 14.61 -16.42
N LYS A 556 37.39 14.40 -17.41
CA LYS A 556 36.63 15.47 -18.07
C LYS A 556 35.14 15.16 -18.06
N VAL A 557 34.31 16.20 -18.13
CA VAL A 557 32.86 16.07 -18.37
C VAL A 557 32.62 15.27 -19.65
N GLY A 558 31.67 14.33 -19.59
CA GLY A 558 31.34 13.39 -20.67
C GLY A 558 32.20 12.13 -20.73
N MET A 559 33.29 12.04 -19.95
CA MET A 559 34.07 10.80 -19.84
C MET A 559 33.28 9.73 -19.09
N GLU A 560 33.55 8.47 -19.46
CA GLU A 560 32.92 7.29 -18.90
C GLU A 560 33.76 6.71 -17.78
N LEU A 561 33.11 6.44 -16.65
CA LEU A 561 33.70 5.77 -15.51
C LEU A 561 33.43 4.28 -15.64
N THR A 562 34.49 3.48 -15.57
CA THR A 562 34.39 2.01 -15.68
C THR A 562 34.29 1.34 -14.32
N GLN A 563 34.86 1.94 -13.26
CA GLN A 563 34.72 1.44 -11.89
C GLN A 563 34.62 2.56 -10.86
N VAL A 564 33.92 2.27 -9.75
CA VAL A 564 33.87 3.08 -8.53
C VAL A 564 34.12 2.15 -7.34
N ASN A 565 35.13 2.46 -6.52
CA ASN A 565 35.59 1.60 -5.42
C ASN A 565 35.82 0.14 -5.83
N SER A 566 36.48 -0.05 -6.97
CA SER A 566 36.78 -1.36 -7.56
C SER A 566 35.56 -2.18 -8.01
N ARG A 567 34.34 -1.63 -7.89
CA ARG A 567 33.12 -2.22 -8.45
C ARG A 567 32.89 -1.69 -9.87
N PRO A 568 32.51 -2.53 -10.84
CA PRO A 568 32.05 -2.08 -12.15
C PRO A 568 30.94 -1.01 -12.02
N ALA A 569 31.04 0.05 -12.81
CA ALA A 569 30.13 1.19 -12.69
C ALA A 569 28.69 0.85 -13.13
N ASP A 570 28.52 -0.14 -14.00
CA ASP A 570 27.23 -0.66 -14.47
C ASP A 570 26.49 -1.52 -13.43
N GLU A 571 27.23 -2.08 -12.47
CA GLU A 571 26.67 -2.78 -11.30
C GLU A 571 26.14 -1.84 -10.20
N LEU A 572 26.43 -0.55 -10.30
CA LEU A 572 25.96 0.47 -9.36
C LEU A 572 24.69 1.14 -9.85
N ASP A 573 23.83 1.55 -8.93
CA ASP A 573 22.72 2.46 -9.24
C ASP A 573 23.10 3.93 -8.98
N GLN A 574 22.31 4.87 -9.52
CA GLN A 574 22.59 6.30 -9.34
C GLN A 574 22.58 6.71 -7.86
N TRP A 575 21.74 6.08 -7.04
CA TRP A 575 21.62 6.42 -5.63
C TRP A 575 22.83 5.91 -4.83
N GLU A 576 23.31 4.70 -5.08
CA GLU A 576 24.54 4.16 -4.51
C GLU A 576 25.72 5.07 -4.84
N ILE A 577 25.81 5.56 -6.08
CA ILE A 577 26.82 6.54 -6.47
C ILE A 577 26.72 7.82 -5.63
N GLU A 578 25.52 8.37 -5.43
CA GLU A 578 25.34 9.55 -4.57
C GLU A 578 25.65 9.26 -3.09
N GLN A 579 25.38 8.06 -2.59
CA GLN A 579 25.78 7.64 -1.24
C GLN A 579 27.30 7.50 -1.09
N ILE A 580 27.96 6.95 -2.10
CA ILE A 580 29.43 6.87 -2.14
C ILE A 580 30.01 8.29 -2.16
N LEU A 581 29.49 9.18 -3.01
CA LEU A 581 29.95 10.57 -3.15
C LEU A 581 29.62 11.48 -1.96
N SER A 582 28.65 11.09 -1.12
CA SER A 582 28.31 11.80 0.11
C SER A 582 29.14 11.36 1.32
N GLY A 583 29.97 10.34 1.16
CA GLY A 583 30.79 9.79 2.23
C GLY A 583 30.09 8.75 3.11
N ALA A 584 28.89 8.29 2.75
CA ALA A 584 28.18 7.26 3.51
C ALA A 584 28.96 5.93 3.58
N HIS A 585 29.88 5.69 2.64
CA HIS A 585 30.71 4.49 2.57
C HIS A 585 32.20 4.73 2.89
N GLY A 586 32.52 5.87 3.51
CA GLY A 586 33.89 6.26 3.86
C GLY A 586 34.32 7.57 3.20
N GLU A 587 35.46 8.10 3.65
CA GLU A 587 35.93 9.44 3.28
C GLU A 587 36.64 9.52 1.92
N GLN A 588 36.98 8.37 1.32
CA GLN A 588 37.65 8.29 0.03
C GLN A 588 36.89 7.39 -0.94
N VAL A 589 36.83 7.85 -2.20
CA VAL A 589 36.22 7.12 -3.31
C VAL A 589 37.24 6.99 -4.42
N THR A 590 37.44 5.78 -4.94
CA THR A 590 38.36 5.55 -6.05
C THR A 590 37.59 5.43 -7.36
N PHE A 591 38.00 6.19 -8.38
CA PHE A 591 37.42 6.14 -9.72
C PHE A 591 38.42 5.54 -10.70
N ARG A 592 37.90 4.73 -11.64
CA ARG A 592 38.64 4.24 -12.81
C ARG A 592 37.96 4.70 -14.09
N TRP A 593 38.75 5.16 -15.05
CA TRP A 593 38.28 5.53 -16.39
C TRP A 593 39.37 5.30 -17.44
N ASP A 594 38.95 5.12 -18.69
CA ASP A 594 39.86 4.92 -19.81
C ASP A 594 40.13 6.23 -20.56
N THR A 595 41.37 6.39 -21.01
CA THR A 595 41.85 7.53 -21.79
C THR A 595 42.60 7.04 -23.02
N ALA A 596 42.89 7.93 -23.98
CA ALA A 596 43.72 7.57 -25.14
C ALA A 596 45.14 7.10 -24.74
N SER A 597 45.63 7.53 -23.57
CA SER A 597 46.93 7.13 -23.01
C SER A 597 46.87 5.87 -22.12
N GLY A 598 45.71 5.21 -22.02
CA GLY A 598 45.47 4.05 -21.16
C GLY A 598 44.52 4.33 -20.00
N THR A 599 44.37 3.33 -19.13
CA THR A 599 43.49 3.37 -17.95
C THR A 599 44.08 4.27 -16.86
N LYS A 600 43.24 5.11 -16.25
CA LYS A 600 43.58 5.91 -15.07
C LYS A 600 42.77 5.48 -13.86
N ILE A 601 43.40 5.58 -12.69
CA ILE A 601 42.77 5.37 -11.39
C ILE A 601 43.14 6.56 -10.51
N ALA A 602 42.16 7.19 -9.87
CA ALA A 602 42.42 8.29 -8.95
C ALA A 602 41.44 8.28 -7.77
N PRO A 603 41.92 8.60 -6.55
CA PRO A 603 41.05 8.78 -5.40
C PRO A 603 40.40 10.17 -5.40
N LEU A 604 39.27 10.28 -4.72
CA LEU A 604 38.51 11.48 -4.43
C LEU A 604 38.19 11.48 -2.93
N SER A 605 38.61 12.53 -2.22
CA SER A 605 38.13 12.74 -0.84
C SER A 605 36.72 13.34 -0.89
N VAL A 606 35.78 12.74 -0.15
CA VAL A 606 34.37 13.17 -0.12
C VAL A 606 34.00 13.91 1.17
N SER A 607 34.88 13.91 2.17
CA SER A 607 34.80 14.77 3.35
C SER A 607 35.16 16.21 2.97
N GLY A 608 34.17 17.09 2.89
CA GLY A 608 34.41 18.54 2.86
C GLY A 608 34.81 19.00 4.27
N SER A 609 36.06 19.43 4.44
CA SER A 609 36.54 20.15 5.63
C SER A 609 35.83 21.48 5.79
#